data_AF-A0A7V9ET98-F1
#
_entry.id   AF-A0A7V9ET98-F1
#
_cell.length_a   1.000
_cell.length_b   1.000
_cell.length_c   1.000
_cell.angle_alpha   90.00
_cell.angle_beta   90.00
_cell.angle_gamma   90.00
#
_symmetry.space_group_name_H-M   'P 1'
#
loop_
_entity.id
_entity.type
_entity.pdbx_description
1 polymer ?
#
loop_
_entity_poly.entity_id
_entity_poly.type
_entity_poly.pdbx_seq_one_letter_code
_entity_poly.pdbx_strand_id
1 'polypeptide(L)'
;KNPKLDSIFQRLREQSGHRFVQREGAIVKLYRNLRRGGTAAILVDLTVHPRRPSVPIDVLGLKMSVTYAHAWLHLRTGLPIVPVHQEPLPGGRCRVVFHPKLQIPEGANEQKIAQLCWDQFEPVVRRNPSPWLWMYKSWRFRPTGTTQRYPFYSHRVPKFDQALAAVGPSGR
;
A
#
# COMPACT_ATOMS: atom_id res chain seq x y z
N LYS A 1 -16.77 10.26 11.89
CA LYS A 1 -16.87 10.50 10.42
C LYS A 1 -17.87 11.62 10.21
N ASN A 2 -17.54 12.65 9.42
CA ASN A 2 -18.46 13.76 9.14
C ASN A 2 -19.05 13.59 7.73
N PRO A 3 -20.35 13.31 7.58
CA PRO A 3 -20.96 13.02 6.26
C PRO A 3 -20.94 14.22 5.30
N LYS A 4 -20.86 15.46 5.82
CA LYS A 4 -20.77 16.66 4.98
C LYS A 4 -19.44 16.76 4.23
N LEU A 5 -18.39 16.10 4.73
CA LEU A 5 -17.08 16.07 4.06
C LEU A 5 -17.03 15.03 2.93
N ASP A 6 -17.85 13.97 3.01
CA ASP A 6 -17.81 12.89 2.02
C ASP A 6 -18.18 13.40 0.62
N SER A 7 -19.21 14.24 0.50
CA SER A 7 -19.63 14.82 -0.79
C SER A 7 -18.61 15.80 -1.37
N ILE A 8 -17.89 16.54 -0.51
CA ILE A 8 -16.80 17.43 -0.93
C ILE A 8 -15.64 16.60 -1.48
N PHE A 9 -15.22 15.57 -0.75
CA PHE A 9 -14.12 14.71 -1.15
C PHE A 9 -14.41 13.88 -2.40
N GLN A 10 -15.65 13.43 -2.56
CA GLN A 10 -16.07 12.73 -3.77
C GLN A 10 -15.96 13.66 -4.98
N ARG A 11 -16.54 14.86 -4.90
CA ARG A 11 -16.51 15.84 -5.99
C ARG A 11 -15.08 16.19 -6.42
N LEU A 12 -14.19 16.46 -5.45
CA LEU A 12 -12.79 16.77 -5.73
C LEU A 12 -12.05 15.61 -6.40
N ARG A 13 -12.36 14.36 -6.04
CA ARG A 13 -11.71 13.17 -6.62
C ARG A 13 -12.25 12.82 -8.01
N GLU A 14 -13.51 13.10 -8.28
CA GLU A 14 -14.14 12.78 -9.56
C GLU A 14 -13.85 13.84 -10.65
N GLN A 15 -13.41 15.05 -10.26
CA GLN A 15 -13.04 16.13 -11.19
C GLN A 15 -11.94 15.75 -12.20
N SER A 16 -11.08 14.79 -11.87
CA SER A 16 -10.00 14.29 -12.74
C SER A 16 -10.38 13.03 -13.53
N GLY A 17 -11.67 12.67 -13.57
CA GLY A 17 -12.18 11.50 -14.30
C GLY A 17 -12.09 10.18 -13.54
N HIS A 18 -11.61 10.20 -12.28
CA HIS A 18 -11.64 9.01 -11.43
C HIS A 18 -13.07 8.71 -10.95
N ARG A 19 -13.42 7.43 -10.81
CA ARG A 19 -14.62 7.03 -10.07
C ARG A 19 -14.23 6.66 -8.65
N PHE A 20 -14.78 7.37 -7.67
CA PHE A 20 -14.51 7.06 -6.27
C PHE A 20 -15.23 5.76 -5.88
N VAL A 21 -14.47 4.82 -5.32
CA VAL A 21 -15.02 3.54 -4.85
C VAL A 21 -14.95 3.53 -3.32
N GLN A 22 -16.12 3.51 -2.67
CA GLN A 22 -16.20 3.29 -1.22
C GLN A 22 -15.53 1.98 -0.82
N ARG A 23 -14.94 1.96 0.37
CA ARG A 23 -14.01 0.91 0.81
C ARG A 23 -14.66 -0.47 0.89
N GLU A 24 -15.94 -0.54 1.27
CA GLU A 24 -16.74 -1.75 1.31
C GLU A 24 -17.03 -2.25 -0.12
N GLY A 25 -16.61 -3.49 -0.42
CA GLY A 25 -16.74 -4.08 -1.75
C GLY A 25 -15.83 -3.46 -2.82
N ALA A 26 -14.88 -2.61 -2.43
CA ALA A 26 -14.01 -1.90 -3.37
C ALA A 26 -13.24 -2.84 -4.29
N ILE A 27 -12.68 -3.92 -3.74
CA ILE A 27 -11.86 -4.87 -4.49
C ILE A 27 -12.63 -5.53 -5.65
N VAL A 28 -13.91 -5.86 -5.45
CA VAL A 28 -14.78 -6.45 -6.48
C VAL A 28 -15.07 -5.45 -7.58
N LYS A 29 -15.31 -4.18 -7.22
CA LYS A 29 -15.54 -3.09 -8.18
C LYS A 29 -14.28 -2.82 -9.02
N LEU A 30 -13.12 -2.78 -8.38
CA LEU A 30 -11.83 -2.64 -9.07
C LEU A 30 -11.58 -3.81 -10.03
N TYR A 31 -11.79 -5.04 -9.57
CA TYR A 31 -11.66 -6.23 -10.41
C TYR A 31 -12.57 -6.18 -11.65
N ARG A 32 -13.86 -5.86 -11.48
CA ARG A 32 -14.80 -5.73 -12.60
C ARG A 32 -14.39 -4.62 -13.57
N ASN A 33 -13.89 -3.50 -13.06
CA ASN A 33 -13.40 -2.41 -13.89
C ASN A 33 -12.19 -2.83 -14.74
N LEU A 34 -11.22 -3.50 -14.12
CA LEU A 34 -10.05 -4.04 -14.82
C LEU A 34 -10.43 -5.06 -15.90
N ARG A 35 -11.39 -5.96 -15.61
CA ARG A 35 -11.91 -6.93 -16.60
C ARG A 35 -12.62 -6.29 -17.80
N ARG A 36 -13.01 -5.02 -17.69
CA ARG A 36 -13.63 -4.24 -18.78
C ARG A 36 -12.62 -3.35 -19.52
N GLY A 37 -11.32 -3.54 -19.30
CA GLY A 37 -10.27 -2.73 -19.91
C GLY A 37 -10.02 -1.37 -19.23
N GLY A 38 -10.59 -1.15 -18.04
CA GLY A 38 -10.32 0.06 -17.25
C GLY A 38 -9.00 -0.04 -16.47
N THR A 39 -8.66 1.04 -15.75
CA THR A 39 -7.48 1.13 -14.88
C THR A 39 -7.86 1.25 -13.41
N ALA A 40 -6.96 0.88 -12.52
CA ALA A 40 -7.14 0.99 -11.07
C ALA A 40 -5.91 1.64 -10.43
N ALA A 41 -6.13 2.55 -9.49
CA ALA A 41 -5.08 3.13 -8.65
C ALA A 41 -5.38 2.81 -7.17
N ILE A 42 -4.36 2.39 -6.43
CA ILE A 42 -4.47 1.98 -5.03
C ILE A 42 -3.30 2.59 -4.25
N LEU A 43 -3.59 3.23 -3.12
CA LEU A 43 -2.56 3.60 -2.15
C LEU A 43 -2.12 2.37 -1.36
N VAL A 44 -0.83 2.06 -1.41
CA VAL A 44 -0.26 0.82 -0.87
C VAL A 44 0.68 1.05 0.32
N ASP A 45 0.99 2.31 0.62
CA ASP A 45 1.92 2.77 1.66
C ASP A 45 1.25 3.06 3.02
N LEU A 46 -0.01 2.63 3.20
CA LEU A 46 -0.78 2.85 4.43
C LEU A 46 -0.93 1.57 5.25
N THR A 47 -0.87 1.73 6.57
CA THR A 47 -1.05 0.60 7.49
C THR A 47 -2.49 0.09 7.45
N VAL A 48 -2.64 -1.22 7.26
CA VAL A 48 -3.90 -1.92 7.37
C VAL A 48 -3.92 -2.71 8.67
N HIS A 49 -5.07 -2.71 9.37
CA HIS A 49 -5.19 -3.53 10.57
C HIS A 49 -5.14 -5.02 10.18
N PRO A 50 -4.34 -5.88 10.85
CA PRO A 50 -4.17 -7.31 10.54
C PRO A 50 -5.44 -8.19 10.63
N ARG A 51 -6.59 -7.60 10.97
CA ARG A 51 -7.91 -8.28 10.92
C ARG A 51 -8.56 -8.12 9.55
N ARG A 52 -8.02 -7.25 8.71
CA ARG A 52 -8.45 -7.03 7.32
C ARG A 52 -7.45 -7.71 6.38
N PRO A 53 -7.80 -7.90 5.10
CA PRO A 53 -6.89 -8.38 4.07
C PRO A 53 -5.60 -7.53 3.99
N SER A 54 -4.53 -8.03 4.61
CA SER A 54 -3.23 -7.37 4.70
C SER A 54 -2.10 -8.38 4.86
N VAL A 55 -0.90 -8.00 4.43
CA VAL A 55 0.33 -8.79 4.54
C VAL A 55 1.41 -7.97 5.26
N PRO A 56 2.33 -8.61 6.00
CA PRO A 56 3.49 -7.92 6.54
C PRO A 56 4.57 -7.78 5.46
N ILE A 57 5.19 -6.60 5.38
CA ILE A 57 6.34 -6.31 4.53
C ILE A 57 7.42 -5.58 5.35
N ASP A 58 8.66 -5.59 4.88
CA ASP A 58 9.76 -4.78 5.40
C ASP A 58 9.69 -3.37 4.83
N VAL A 59 9.66 -2.39 5.72
CA VAL A 59 9.57 -0.96 5.40
C VAL A 59 10.61 -0.21 6.22
N LEU A 60 11.66 0.28 5.57
CA LEU A 60 12.78 0.97 6.20
C LEU A 60 13.39 0.18 7.37
N GLY A 61 13.49 -1.15 7.20
CA GLY A 61 14.05 -2.08 8.19
C GLY A 61 13.10 -2.53 9.30
N LEU A 62 11.84 -2.09 9.30
CA LEU A 62 10.82 -2.51 10.26
C LEU A 62 9.64 -3.18 9.56
N LYS A 63 9.03 -4.18 10.18
CA LYS A 63 7.80 -4.82 9.66
C LYS A 63 6.60 -3.87 9.72
N MET A 64 5.84 -3.78 8.63
CA MET A 64 4.60 -3.01 8.51
C MET A 64 3.49 -3.87 7.87
N SER A 65 2.26 -3.74 8.36
CA SER A 65 1.10 -4.42 7.77
C SER A 65 0.46 -3.55 6.69
N VAL A 66 0.46 -4.01 5.43
CA VAL A 66 -0.02 -3.25 4.27
C VAL A 66 -1.10 -4.01 3.51
N THR A 67 -1.84 -3.31 2.63
CA THR A 67 -2.77 -3.98 1.73
C THR A 67 -2.04 -4.79 0.67
N TYR A 68 -2.59 -5.96 0.32
CA TYR A 68 -2.17 -6.73 -0.84
C TYR A 68 -3.13 -6.62 -2.04
N ALA A 69 -4.06 -5.66 -2.03
CA ALA A 69 -5.11 -5.55 -3.04
C ALA A 69 -4.56 -5.49 -4.49
N HIS A 70 -3.47 -4.77 -4.71
CA HIS A 70 -2.81 -4.66 -6.01
C HIS A 70 -2.23 -6.00 -6.47
N ALA A 71 -1.60 -6.75 -5.56
CA ALA A 71 -1.07 -8.08 -5.83
C ALA A 71 -2.19 -9.07 -6.16
N TRP A 72 -3.27 -9.07 -5.37
CA TRP A 72 -4.42 -9.92 -5.63
C TRP A 72 -5.08 -9.63 -6.99
N LEU A 73 -5.21 -8.35 -7.35
CA LEU A 73 -5.76 -7.97 -8.67
C LEU A 73 -4.84 -8.43 -9.80
N HIS A 74 -3.53 -8.27 -9.66
CA HIS A 74 -2.56 -8.77 -10.63
C HIS A 74 -2.68 -10.28 -10.82
N LEU A 75 -2.63 -11.07 -9.74
CA LEU A 75 -2.71 -12.53 -9.80
C LEU A 75 -4.04 -13.02 -10.41
N ARG A 76 -5.13 -12.29 -10.24
CA ARG A 76 -6.46 -12.65 -10.78
C ARG A 76 -6.68 -12.20 -12.23
N THR A 77 -5.98 -11.18 -12.69
CA THR A 77 -6.24 -10.54 -13.99
C THR A 77 -5.10 -10.69 -14.98
N GLY A 78 -3.89 -11.00 -14.52
CA GLY A 78 -2.66 -10.97 -15.32
C GLY A 78 -2.19 -9.56 -15.70
N LEU A 79 -2.88 -8.51 -15.27
CA LEU A 79 -2.55 -7.13 -15.66
C LEU A 79 -1.29 -6.62 -14.95
N PRO A 80 -0.44 -5.82 -15.64
CA PRO A 80 0.80 -5.32 -15.06
C PRO A 80 0.54 -4.36 -13.90
N ILE A 81 1.46 -4.34 -12.93
CA ILE A 81 1.50 -3.34 -11.87
C ILE A 81 2.55 -2.29 -12.23
N VAL A 82 2.15 -1.02 -12.26
CA VAL A 82 3.05 0.12 -12.49
C VAL A 82 3.13 0.93 -11.19
N PRO A 83 4.27 0.93 -10.48
CA PRO A 83 4.45 1.76 -9.30
C PRO A 83 4.46 3.24 -9.69
N VAL A 84 3.81 4.07 -8.88
CA VAL A 84 3.70 5.51 -9.11
C VAL A 84 3.97 6.22 -7.79
N HIS A 85 4.73 7.30 -7.84
CA HIS A 85 4.85 8.23 -6.71
C HIS A 85 4.65 9.67 -7.16
N GLN A 86 4.46 10.55 -6.18
CA GLN A 86 4.29 11.98 -6.40
C GLN A 86 5.36 12.75 -5.65
N GLU A 87 6.00 13.69 -6.33
CA GLU A 87 6.97 14.63 -5.77
C GLU A 87 6.36 16.02 -5.70
N PRO A 88 6.41 16.73 -4.55
CA PRO A 88 6.00 18.12 -4.47
C PRO A 88 7.00 19.01 -5.23
N LEU A 89 6.50 20.04 -5.90
CA LEU A 89 7.28 21.07 -6.59
C LEU A 89 6.94 22.46 -6.04
N PRO A 90 7.84 23.46 -6.22
CA PRO A 90 7.55 24.84 -5.87
C PRO A 90 6.28 25.36 -6.54
N GLY A 91 5.55 26.23 -5.81
CA GLY A 91 4.31 26.85 -6.28
C GLY A 91 3.09 25.93 -6.23
N GLY A 92 3.06 24.95 -5.32
CA GLY A 92 1.91 24.05 -5.14
C GLY A 92 1.72 23.02 -6.26
N ARG A 93 2.70 22.89 -7.15
CA ARG A 93 2.69 21.89 -8.24
C ARG A 93 3.13 20.54 -7.71
N CYS A 94 2.86 19.49 -8.49
CA CYS A 94 3.37 18.16 -8.23
C CYS A 94 3.89 17.53 -9.53
N ARG A 95 4.88 16.64 -9.39
CA ARG A 95 5.33 15.74 -10.45
C ARG A 95 4.85 14.35 -10.10
N VAL A 96 4.13 13.71 -11.04
CA VAL A 96 3.77 12.30 -10.93
C VAL A 96 4.80 11.51 -11.73
N VAL A 97 5.46 10.56 -11.07
CA VAL A 97 6.51 9.73 -11.67
C VAL A 97 6.00 8.30 -11.77
N PHE A 98 5.88 7.83 -13.00
CA PHE A 98 5.57 6.45 -13.33
C PHE A 98 6.87 5.67 -13.47
N HIS A 99 6.98 4.57 -12.73
CA HIS A 99 8.13 3.67 -12.81
C HIS A 99 7.91 2.58 -13.86
N PRO A 100 8.95 1.86 -14.29
CA PRO A 100 8.77 0.64 -15.06
C PRO A 100 7.80 -0.33 -14.35
N LYS A 101 7.03 -1.10 -15.14
CA LYS A 101 6.17 -2.14 -14.58
C LYS A 101 6.99 -3.10 -13.71
N LEU A 102 6.41 -3.55 -12.59
CA LEU A 102 7.05 -4.52 -11.72
C LEU A 102 7.36 -5.80 -12.49
N GLN A 103 8.58 -6.30 -12.33
CA GLN A 103 8.96 -7.63 -12.76
C GLN A 103 8.57 -8.59 -11.64
N ILE A 104 7.49 -9.33 -11.85
CA ILE A 104 6.91 -10.24 -10.86
C ILE A 104 7.36 -11.66 -11.21
N PRO A 105 8.17 -12.32 -10.36
CA PRO A 105 8.58 -13.70 -10.58
C PRO A 105 7.38 -14.65 -10.65
N GLU A 106 7.53 -15.73 -11.41
CA GLU A 106 6.55 -16.80 -11.41
C GLU A 106 6.39 -17.39 -10.00
N GLY A 107 5.14 -17.68 -9.60
CA GLY A 107 4.83 -18.20 -8.27
C GLY A 107 4.93 -17.18 -7.13
N ALA A 108 5.20 -15.90 -7.41
CA ALA A 108 5.21 -14.86 -6.38
C ALA A 108 3.82 -14.71 -5.74
N ASN A 109 3.76 -14.88 -4.42
CA ASN A 109 2.54 -14.67 -3.65
C ASN A 109 2.25 -13.18 -3.42
N GLU A 110 1.09 -12.89 -2.83
CA GLU A 110 0.64 -11.53 -2.55
C GLU A 110 1.61 -10.70 -1.71
N GLN A 111 2.28 -11.34 -0.74
CA GLN A 111 3.25 -10.67 0.13
C GLN A 111 4.50 -10.28 -0.64
N LYS A 112 5.04 -11.19 -1.46
CA LYS A 112 6.24 -10.93 -2.25
C LYS A 112 6.00 -9.80 -3.25
N ILE A 113 4.83 -9.77 -3.89
CA ILE A 113 4.46 -8.69 -4.81
C ILE A 113 4.31 -7.35 -4.06
N ALA A 114 3.69 -7.36 -2.88
CA ALA A 114 3.59 -6.15 -2.05
C ALA A 114 4.96 -5.64 -1.61
N GLN A 115 5.88 -6.53 -1.25
CA GLN A 115 7.27 -6.19 -0.94
C GLN A 115 7.96 -5.57 -2.16
N LEU A 116 7.89 -6.21 -3.34
CA LEU A 116 8.48 -5.70 -4.58
C LEU A 116 7.98 -4.29 -4.93
N CYS A 117 6.70 -4.01 -4.67
CA CYS A 117 6.13 -2.68 -4.87
C CYS A 117 6.77 -1.64 -3.92
N TRP A 118 6.93 -2.01 -2.64
CA TRP A 118 7.58 -1.15 -1.66
C TRP A 118 9.08 -0.97 -1.95
N ASP A 119 9.78 -2.01 -2.41
CA ASP A 119 11.21 -1.97 -2.72
C ASP A 119 11.54 -0.96 -3.83
N GLN A 120 10.59 -0.66 -4.73
CA GLN A 120 10.71 0.42 -5.72
C GLN A 120 10.53 1.82 -5.11
N PHE A 121 9.73 1.93 -4.05
CA PHE A 121 9.41 3.19 -3.41
C PHE A 121 10.38 3.56 -2.28
N GLU A 122 10.95 2.58 -1.59
CA GLU A 122 11.88 2.81 -0.48
C GLU A 122 13.07 3.71 -0.86
N PRO A 123 13.74 3.53 -2.02
CA PRO A 123 14.80 4.44 -2.46
C PRO A 123 14.33 5.88 -2.64
N VAL A 124 13.08 6.10 -3.08
CA VAL A 124 12.49 7.43 -3.24
C VAL A 124 12.35 8.11 -1.88
N VAL A 125 11.80 7.40 -0.89
CA VAL A 125 11.66 7.89 0.49
C VAL A 125 13.03 8.15 1.11
N ARG A 126 14.02 7.27 0.88
CA ARG A 126 15.38 7.46 1.39
C ARG A 126 16.07 8.67 0.77
N ARG A 127 15.86 8.92 -0.52
CA ARG A 127 16.43 10.07 -1.25
C ARG A 127 15.84 11.40 -0.79
N ASN A 128 14.53 11.46 -0.59
CA ASN A 128 13.86 12.64 -0.08
C ASN A 128 12.74 12.22 0.88
N PRO A 129 13.02 12.14 2.19
CA PRO A 129 12.05 11.65 3.16
C PRO A 129 10.91 12.65 3.39
N SER A 130 11.17 13.95 3.27
CA SER A 130 10.25 15.03 3.68
C SER A 130 8.81 14.91 3.17
N PRO A 131 8.54 14.51 1.90
CA PRO A 131 7.19 14.44 1.36
C PRO A 131 6.36 13.25 1.87
N TRP A 132 7.00 12.22 2.42
CA TRP A 132 6.24 11.08 2.94
C TRP A 132 5.47 11.49 4.20
N LEU A 133 4.26 10.96 4.38
CA LEU A 133 3.35 11.38 5.44
C LEU A 133 3.78 10.82 6.81
N TRP A 134 4.89 11.30 7.37
CA TRP A 134 5.48 10.83 8.64
C TRP A 134 4.56 10.97 9.85
N MET A 135 3.60 11.91 9.81
CA MET A 135 2.56 12.04 10.84
C MET A 135 1.59 10.86 10.86
N TYR A 136 1.50 10.09 9.78
CA TYR A 136 0.75 8.85 9.75
C TYR A 136 1.51 7.79 10.55
N LYS A 137 0.80 7.13 11.48
CA LYS A 137 1.36 6.01 12.24
C LYS A 137 1.55 4.82 11.30
N SER A 138 2.68 4.72 10.58
CA SER A 138 2.97 3.66 9.61
C SER A 138 3.24 2.31 10.31
N TRP A 139 4.08 2.32 11.34
CA TRP A 139 4.38 1.12 12.15
C TRP A 139 3.43 0.94 13.34
N ARG A 140 2.10 0.88 13.15
CA ARG A 140 1.14 0.74 14.28
C ARG A 140 1.29 -0.57 15.04
N PHE A 141 1.70 -1.62 14.33
CA PHE A 141 1.81 -2.97 14.85
C PHE A 141 3.27 -3.37 14.87
N ARG A 142 3.72 -3.96 15.98
CA ARG A 142 5.08 -4.49 16.12
C ARG A 142 5.05 -5.99 16.41
N PRO A 143 6.02 -6.77 15.91
CA PRO A 143 6.14 -8.19 16.24
C PRO A 143 6.36 -8.41 17.73
N THR A 144 5.84 -9.50 18.27
CA THR A 144 6.17 -9.96 19.61
C THR A 144 7.64 -10.42 19.65
N GLY A 145 8.38 -10.03 20.69
CA GLY A 145 9.79 -10.43 20.87
C GLY A 145 10.81 -9.70 19.98
N THR A 146 10.41 -8.69 19.19
CA THR A 146 11.37 -7.92 18.38
C THR A 146 12.37 -7.16 19.26
N THR A 147 13.65 -7.21 18.88
CA THR A 147 14.74 -6.40 19.47
C THR A 147 14.88 -5.04 18.80
N GLN A 148 14.25 -4.84 17.63
CA GLN A 148 14.29 -3.57 16.91
C GLN A 148 13.46 -2.50 17.64
N ARG A 149 13.94 -1.26 17.58
CA ARG A 149 13.24 -0.12 18.17
C ARG A 149 12.10 0.34 17.24
N TYR A 150 10.87 0.07 17.67
CA TYR A 150 9.66 0.59 17.05
C TYR A 150 9.27 1.96 17.63
N PRO A 151 8.50 2.79 16.88
CA PRO A 151 7.94 4.04 17.41
C PRO A 151 7.08 3.82 18.66
N PHE A 152 6.98 4.85 19.51
CA PHE A 152 6.27 4.79 20.80
C PHE A 152 4.79 4.41 20.68
N TYR A 153 4.16 4.66 19.53
CA TYR A 153 2.75 4.36 19.28
C TYR A 153 2.49 2.91 18.85
N SER A 154 3.55 2.12 18.62
CA SER A 154 3.45 0.75 18.16
C SER A 154 2.98 -0.18 19.26
N HIS A 155 1.94 -0.98 18.99
CA HIS A 155 1.40 -1.96 19.93
C HIS A 155 1.40 -3.37 19.32
N ARG A 156 1.27 -4.39 20.16
CA ARG A 156 1.23 -5.79 19.73
C ARG A 156 -0.19 -6.18 19.37
N VAL A 157 -0.33 -7.01 18.34
CA VAL A 157 -1.62 -7.59 17.93
C VAL A 157 -1.37 -9.03 17.50
N PRO A 158 -2.02 -10.05 18.11
CA PRO A 158 -1.75 -11.45 17.78
C PRO A 158 -1.93 -11.82 16.30
N LYS A 159 -2.87 -11.15 15.62
CA LYS A 159 -3.09 -11.32 14.18
C LYS A 159 -1.89 -10.87 13.33
N PHE A 160 -1.09 -9.91 13.80
CA PHE A 160 0.12 -9.50 13.10
C PHE A 160 1.19 -10.57 13.19
N ASP A 161 1.40 -11.16 14.37
CA ASP A 161 2.34 -12.28 14.57
C ASP A 161 1.94 -13.51 13.76
N GLN A 162 0.63 -13.83 13.70
CA GLN A 162 0.11 -14.89 12.82
C GLN A 162 0.41 -14.62 11.35
N ALA A 163 0.21 -13.38 10.89
CA ALA A 163 0.52 -13.00 9.51
C ALA A 163 2.03 -13.07 9.22
N LEU A 164 2.88 -12.74 10.18
CA LEU A 164 4.34 -12.88 10.06
C LEU A 164 4.77 -14.35 9.96
N ALA A 165 4.19 -15.23 10.80
CA ALA A 165 4.48 -16.66 10.76
C ALA A 165 4.08 -17.30 9.43
N ALA A 166 2.98 -16.84 8.82
CA ALA A 166 2.50 -17.34 7.52
C ALA A 166 3.41 -16.98 6.33
N VAL A 167 4.29 -15.98 6.46
CA VAL A 167 5.19 -15.52 5.39
C VAL A 167 6.50 -16.32 5.36
N GLY A 168 6.77 -17.14 6.39
CA GLY A 168 8.05 -17.82 6.56
C GLY A 168 9.18 -16.86 6.95
N PRO A 169 10.34 -17.36 7.42
CA PRO A 169 11.48 -16.50 7.73
C PRO A 169 11.94 -15.79 6.45
N SER A 170 11.95 -14.46 6.48
CA SER A 170 12.55 -13.64 5.43
C SER A 170 14.03 -14.04 5.32
N GLY A 171 14.39 -14.73 4.23
CA GLY A 171 15.77 -15.05 3.91
C GLY A 171 16.59 -13.75 3.93
N ARG A 172 17.64 -13.74 4.74
CA ARG A 172 18.65 -12.68 4.73
C ARG A 172 19.41 -12.68 3.43
#